data_AF-A0A829ZP13-F1
#
_entry.id   AF-A0A829ZP13-F1
#
_cell.length_a   1.000
_cell.length_b   1.000
_cell.length_c   1.000
_cell.angle_alpha   90.00
_cell.angle_beta   90.00
_cell.angle_gamma   90.00
#
_symmetry.space_group_name_H-M   'P 1'
#
loop_
_entity.id
_entity.type
_entity.pdbx_description
1 polymer ?
#
loop_
_entity_poly.entity_id
_entity_poly.type
_entity_poly.pdbx_seq_one_letter_code
_entity_poly.pdbx_strand_id
1 'polypeptide(L)' 'MVTLGERLRSLRKARNLKREQLAAAIGVTPRVITFYETNDREPSLRVLIALADFFDVSLDYLVGRSDNPRRR' A
#
# COMPACT_ATOMS: atom_id res chain seq x y z
N MET A 1 15.42 -4.16 5.68
CA MET A 1 14.52 -2.99 5.60
C MET A 1 13.27 -3.44 4.88
N VAL A 2 12.09 -3.21 5.44
CA VAL A 2 10.83 -3.59 4.80
C VAL A 2 10.53 -2.60 3.68
N THR A 3 10.30 -3.10 2.47
CA THR A 3 9.94 -2.26 1.32
C THR A 3 8.45 -1.88 1.35
N LEU A 4 8.09 -0.84 0.60
CA LEU A 4 6.69 -0.48 0.38
C LEU A 4 5.87 -1.66 -0.15
N GLY A 5 6.40 -2.40 -1.13
CA GLY A 5 5.68 -3.51 -1.75
C GLY A 5 5.37 -4.63 -0.78
N GLU A 6 6.33 -4.97 0.08
CA GLU A 6 6.15 -5.96 1.16
C GLU A 6 5.13 -5.51 2.19
N ARG A 7 5.19 -4.23 2.61
CA ARG A 7 4.23 -3.64 3.56
C ARG A 7 2.82 -3.63 2.97
N LEU A 8 2.67 -3.17 1.74
CA LEU A 8 1.40 -3.09 1.03
C LEU A 8 0.77 -4.49 0.86
N ARG A 9 1.57 -5.47 0.43
CA ARG A 9 1.12 -6.86 0.30
C ARG A 9 0.65 -7.42 1.64
N SER A 10 1.38 -7.11 2.72
CA SER A 10 1.04 -7.58 4.06
C SER A 10 -0.28 -6.97 4.54
N LEU A 11 -0.46 -5.66 4.40
CA LEU A 11 -1.70 -4.95 4.76
C LEU A 11 -2.91 -5.47 3.95
N ARG A 12 -2.74 -5.68 2.64
CA ARG A 12 -3.79 -6.23 1.80
C ARG A 12 -4.21 -7.63 2.25
N LYS A 13 -3.23 -8.50 2.52
CA LYS A 13 -3.49 -9.87 3.01
C LYS A 13 -4.12 -9.89 4.40
N ALA A 14 -3.69 -9.01 5.31
CA ALA A 14 -4.25 -8.90 6.65
C ALA A 14 -5.75 -8.53 6.63
N ARG A 15 -6.18 -7.79 5.61
CA ARG A 15 -7.60 -7.46 5.38
C ARG A 15 -8.33 -8.45 4.44
N ASN A 16 -7.71 -9.58 4.09
CA ASN A 16 -8.25 -10.58 3.16
C ASN A 16 -8.69 -10.02 1.79
N LEU A 17 -8.04 -8.95 1.33
CA LEU A 17 -8.38 -8.30 0.06
C LEU A 17 -7.67 -8.96 -1.12
N LYS A 18 -8.41 -9.16 -2.22
CA LYS A 18 -7.81 -9.43 -3.54
C LYS A 18 -7.22 -8.15 -4.11
N ARG A 19 -6.28 -8.27 -5.04
CA ARG A 19 -5.66 -7.11 -5.71
C ARG A 19 -6.68 -6.26 -6.45
N GLU A 20 -7.69 -6.90 -7.05
CA GLU A 20 -8.81 -6.24 -7.74
C GLU A 20 -9.63 -5.34 -6.80
N GLN A 21 -9.90 -5.82 -5.59
CA GLN A 21 -10.68 -5.06 -4.60
C GLN A 21 -9.90 -3.83 -4.11
N LEU A 22 -8.61 -3.99 -3.83
CA LEU A 22 -7.75 -2.86 -3.48
C LEU A 22 -7.62 -1.87 -4.63
N ALA A 23 -7.43 -2.37 -5.85
CA ALA A 23 -7.30 -1.54 -7.03
C ALA A 23 -8.57 -0.68 -7.26
N ALA A 24 -9.75 -1.29 -7.13
CA ALA A 24 -11.03 -0.59 -7.21
C ALA A 24 -11.17 0.49 -6.13
N ALA A 25 -10.78 0.20 -4.88
CA ALA A 25 -10.85 1.17 -3.78
C ALA A 25 -9.92 2.38 -3.98
N ILE A 26 -8.76 2.19 -4.60
CA ILE A 26 -7.75 3.23 -4.84
C ILE A 26 -7.95 3.93 -6.19
N GLY A 27 -8.78 3.38 -7.09
CA GLY A 27 -9.01 3.91 -8.43
C GLY A 27 -7.86 3.62 -9.40
N VAL A 28 -7.23 2.44 -9.28
CA VAL A 28 -6.16 1.97 -10.17
C VAL A 28 -6.51 0.60 -10.76
N THR A 29 -5.66 0.07 -11.65
CA THR A 29 -5.85 -1.28 -12.18
C THR A 29 -5.23 -2.35 -11.26
N PRO A 30 -5.74 -3.60 -11.27
CA PRO A 30 -5.17 -4.69 -10.46
C PRO A 30 -3.68 -4.94 -10.75
N ARG A 31 -3.26 -4.75 -12.00
CA ARG A 31 -1.87 -4.87 -12.44
C ARG A 31 -0.96 -3.84 -11.78
N VAL A 32 -1.46 -2.61 -11.60
CA VAL A 32 -0.72 -1.54 -10.91
C VAL A 32 -0.46 -1.92 -9.45
N ILE A 33 -1.43 -2.53 -8.75
CA ILE A 33 -1.22 -3.07 -7.40
C ILE A 33 -0.13 -4.14 -7.39
N THR A 34 -0.10 -5.04 -8.38
CA THR A 34 0.97 -6.04 -8.49
C THR A 34 2.33 -5.37 -8.59
N PHE A 35 2.49 -4.37 -9.47
CA PHE A 35 3.77 -3.65 -9.62
C PHE A 35 4.23 -2.98 -8.34
N TYR A 36 3.30 -2.42 -7.55
CA TYR A 36 3.62 -1.85 -6.25
C TYR A 36 4.08 -2.92 -5.28
N GLU A 37 3.39 -4.06 -5.21
CA GLU A 37 3.73 -5.17 -4.32
C GLU A 37 5.04 -5.89 -4.67
N THR A 38 5.49 -5.80 -5.91
CA THR A 38 6.77 -6.36 -6.38
C THR A 38 7.90 -5.33 -6.36
N ASN A 39 7.60 -4.08 -6.02
CA ASN A 39 8.52 -2.93 -6.14
C ASN A 39 9.01 -2.68 -7.59
N ASP A 40 8.28 -3.19 -8.60
CA ASP A 40 8.60 -2.94 -10.02
C ASP A 40 8.31 -1.49 -10.44
N ARG A 41 7.38 -0.83 -9.74
CA ARG A 41 7.00 0.55 -9.98
C ARG A 41 6.69 1.26 -8.67
N GLU A 42 7.10 2.52 -8.58
CA GLU A 42 6.73 3.36 -7.45
C GLU A 42 5.32 3.97 -7.62
N PRO A 43 4.50 4.00 -6.56
CA PRO A 43 3.24 4.73 -6.56
C PRO A 43 3.49 6.24 -6.58
N SER A 44 2.61 7.01 -7.20
CA SER A 44 2.65 8.46 -7.08
C SER A 44 2.27 8.89 -5.66
N LEU A 45 2.66 10.11 -5.26
CA LEU A 45 2.30 10.66 -3.95
C LEU A 45 0.79 10.60 -3.66
N ARG A 46 -0.03 10.90 -4.67
CA ARG A 46 -1.50 10.80 -4.55
C ARG A 46 -1.97 9.38 -4.22
N VAL A 47 -1.37 8.36 -4.85
CA VAL A 47 -1.68 6.95 -4.59
C VAL A 47 -1.17 6.53 -3.21
N LEU A 48 0.01 7.00 -2.81
CA LEU A 48 0.55 6.73 -1.47
C LEU A 48 -0.36 7.26 -0.36
N ILE A 49 -0.85 8.50 -0.50
CA ILE A 49 -1.80 9.10 0.44
C ILE A 49 -3.09 8.27 0.49
N ALA A 50 -3.67 7.94 -0.68
CA ALA A 50 -4.89 7.14 -0.75
C ALA A 50 -4.71 5.74 -0.12
N LEU A 51 -3.56 5.10 -0.30
CA LEU A 51 -3.25 3.81 0.33
C LEU A 51 -3.12 3.95 1.85
N ALA A 52 -2.41 4.96 2.32
CA ALA A 52 -2.28 5.23 3.74
C ALA A 52 -3.65 5.49 4.38
N ASP A 53 -4.52 6.26 3.72
CA ASP A 53 -5.89 6.55 4.16
C ASP A 53 -6.77 5.31 4.16
N PHE A 54 -6.75 4.54 3.08
CA PHE A 54 -7.49 3.30 2.97
C PHE A 54 -7.12 2.31 4.08
N PHE A 55 -5.83 2.15 4.36
CA PHE A 55 -5.35 1.24 5.40
C PHE A 55 -5.33 1.82 6.81
N ASP A 56 -5.69 3.09 6.98
CA ASP A 56 -5.62 3.83 8.25
C ASP A 56 -4.25 3.72 8.93
N VAL A 57 -3.20 3.95 8.15
CA VAL A 57 -1.80 3.94 8.63
C VAL A 57 -1.09 5.24 8.29
N SER A 58 0.05 5.49 8.94
CA SER A 58 0.96 6.57 8.57
C SER A 58 1.69 6.29 7.26
N LEU A 59 2.08 7.35 6.56
CA LEU A 59 2.88 7.23 5.35
C LEU A 59 4.27 6.65 5.64
N ASP A 60 4.89 7.05 6.76
CA ASP A 60 6.20 6.51 7.17
C ASP A 60 6.15 5.00 7.39
N TYR A 61 5.06 4.47 7.94
CA TYR A 61 4.87 3.04 8.07
C TYR A 61 4.71 2.35 6.72
N LEU A 62 3.87 2.92 5.85
CA LEU A 62 3.57 2.37 4.53
C LEU A 62 4.82 2.26 3.66
N VAL A 63 5.67 3.28 3.68
CA VAL A 63 6.90 3.33 2.86
C VAL A 63 8.13 2.72 3.54
N GLY A 64 7.98 2.12 4.73
CA GLY A 64 9.03 1.37 5.41
C GLY A 64 10.04 2.21 6.22
N ARG A 65 9.73 3.49 6.51
CA ARG A 65 10.56 4.36 7.38
C ARG A 65 10.30 4.14 8.87
N SER A 66 9.16 3.55 9.22
CA SER A 66 8.79 3.22 10.60
C SER A 66 8.07 1.87 10.67
N ASP A 67 8.16 1.21 11.83
CA ASP A 67 7.35 0.05 12.18
C ASP A 67 6.10 0.41 12.98
N ASN A 68 5.90 1.70 13.28
CA ASN A 68 4.70 2.19 13.96
C ASN A 68 3.62 2.59 12.95
N PRO A 69 2.49 1.84 12.85
CA PRO A 69 1.44 2.14 11.89
C PRO A 69 0.62 3.39 12.25
N ARG A 70 0.71 3.90 13.48
CA ARG A 70 -0.15 4.99 13.95
C ARG A 70 0.10 6.27 13.15
N ARG A 71 -1.01 6.87 12.70
CA ARG A 71 -1.06 8.26 12.25
C ARG A 71 -0.69 9.18 13.43
N ARG A 72 0.21 10.12 13.18
CA ARG A 72 0.59 11.17 14.14
C ARG A 72 0.12 12.50 13.60
#